data_AF-A0A524CG43-F1
#
_entry.id   AF-A0A524CG43-F1
#
_cell.length_a   1.000
_cell.length_b   1.000
_cell.length_c   1.000
_cell.angle_alpha   90.00
_cell.angle_beta   90.00
_cell.angle_gamma   90.00
#
_symmetry.space_group_name_H-M   'P 1'
#
loop_
_entity.id
_entity.type
_entity.pdbx_description
1 polymer ?
#
loop_
_entity_poly.entity_id
_entity_poly.type
_entity_poly.pdbx_seq_one_letter_code
_entity_poly.pdbx_strand_id
1 'polypeptide(L)'
;MKTERYIRRIIEETGLSKKDIEERVKEKKKELKGLISEEGALFIIARELGVEIKEDQRYIEDIEIKVSDIKPQMKNITLVGRVKQINRIHQFKRKDGSEGRVSSFLLHDNTGDIRVVLWDESTNILQDQ
;
A
#
# COMPACT_ATOMS: atom_id res chain seq x y z
N MET A 1 12.03 -11.59 -9.53
CA MET A 1 11.68 -11.23 -8.14
C MET A 1 12.46 -9.97 -7.75
N LYS A 2 11.89 -9.07 -6.92
CA LYS A 2 12.50 -7.77 -6.56
C LYS A 2 13.86 -7.94 -5.87
N THR A 3 13.97 -8.93 -4.99
CA THR A 3 15.19 -9.40 -4.32
C THR A 3 16.37 -9.57 -5.27
N GLU A 4 16.17 -10.27 -6.39
CA GLU A 4 17.20 -10.54 -7.38
C GLU A 4 17.65 -9.27 -8.13
N ARG A 5 16.72 -8.33 -8.38
CA ARG A 5 17.05 -7.02 -8.95
C ARG A 5 17.88 -6.19 -7.98
N TYR A 6 17.55 -6.22 -6.69
CA TYR A 6 18.27 -5.46 -5.66
C TYR A 6 19.68 -5.98 -5.48
N ILE A 7 19.82 -7.31 -5.38
CA ILE A 7 21.14 -7.96 -5.32
C ILE A 7 21.97 -7.59 -6.55
N ARG A 8 21.42 -7.71 -7.77
CA ARG A 8 22.15 -7.32 -8.99
C ARG A 8 22.60 -5.87 -8.98
N ARG A 9 21.72 -4.94 -8.58
CA ARG A 9 22.07 -3.52 -8.55
C ARG A 9 23.17 -3.21 -7.53
N ILE A 10 23.09 -3.83 -6.35
CA ILE A 10 24.13 -3.69 -5.32
C ILE A 10 25.46 -4.26 -5.83
N ILE A 11 25.46 -5.42 -6.48
CA ILE A 11 26.67 -6.00 -7.09
C ILE A 11 27.27 -5.04 -8.14
N GLU A 12 26.45 -4.50 -9.04
CA GLU A 12 26.89 -3.60 -10.11
C GLU A 12 27.55 -2.31 -9.58
N GLU A 13 26.99 -1.70 -8.53
CA GLU A 13 27.44 -0.40 -8.01
C GLU A 13 28.55 -0.52 -6.95
N THR A 14 28.62 -1.65 -6.24
CA THR A 14 29.54 -1.83 -5.09
C THR A 14 30.63 -2.86 -5.32
N GLY A 15 30.49 -3.73 -6.32
CA GLY A 15 31.41 -4.84 -6.57
C GLY A 15 31.36 -5.98 -5.54
N LEU A 16 30.42 -5.94 -4.60
CA LEU A 16 30.26 -7.00 -3.58
C LEU A 16 29.82 -8.31 -4.22
N SER A 17 30.20 -9.43 -3.60
CA SER A 17 29.68 -10.74 -4.04
C SER A 17 28.25 -10.94 -3.54
N LYS A 18 27.49 -11.78 -4.23
CA LYS A 18 26.14 -12.19 -3.78
C LYS A 18 26.16 -12.75 -2.36
N LYS A 19 27.21 -13.51 -2.02
CA LYS A 19 27.39 -14.11 -0.69
C LYS A 19 27.55 -13.04 0.40
N ASP A 20 28.34 -11.99 0.14
CA ASP A 20 28.54 -10.89 1.10
C ASP A 20 27.22 -10.13 1.33
N ILE A 21 26.43 -9.94 0.28
CA ILE A 21 25.12 -9.29 0.38
C ILE A 21 24.16 -10.15 1.20
N GLU A 22 24.12 -11.47 0.96
CA GLU A 22 23.29 -12.42 1.72
C GLU A 22 23.65 -12.46 3.21
N GLU A 23 24.95 -12.39 3.53
CA GLU A 23 25.43 -12.33 4.91
C GLU A 23 24.97 -11.04 5.61
N ARG A 24 25.13 -9.89 4.96
CA ARG A 24 24.64 -8.60 5.46
C ARG A 24 23.13 -8.58 5.66
N VAL A 25 22.37 -9.19 4.74
CA VAL A 25 20.91 -9.34 4.86
C VAL A 25 20.55 -10.15 6.10
N LYS A 26 21.25 -11.26 6.34
CA LYS A 26 21.03 -12.11 7.51
C LYS A 26 21.33 -11.36 8.81
N GLU A 27 22.42 -10.59 8.84
CA GLU A 27 22.79 -9.74 9.97
C GLU A 27 21.73 -8.65 10.22
N LYS A 28 21.31 -7.93 9.17
CA LYS A 28 20.29 -6.87 9.27
C LYS A 28 18.95 -7.40 9.77
N LYS A 29 18.53 -8.58 9.30
CA LYS A 29 17.31 -9.26 9.80
C LYS A 29 17.44 -9.64 11.27
N LYS A 30 18.61 -10.10 11.72
CA LYS A 30 18.86 -10.44 13.13
C LYS A 30 18.86 -9.18 14.01
N GLU A 31 19.51 -8.11 13.56
CA GLU A 31 19.55 -6.80 14.21
C GLU A 31 18.14 -6.28 14.47
N LEU A 32 17.28 -6.36 13.46
CA LEU A 32 15.88 -5.91 13.51
C LEU A 32 14.92 -7.00 14.01
N LYS A 33 15.43 -8.02 14.70
CA LYS A 33 14.67 -9.10 15.36
C LYS A 33 13.63 -9.78 14.44
N GLY A 34 13.92 -9.88 13.15
CA GLY A 34 13.04 -10.49 12.15
C GLY A 34 11.79 -9.69 11.80
N LEU A 35 11.69 -8.41 12.22
CA LEU A 35 10.56 -7.54 11.93
C LEU A 35 10.51 -7.06 10.46
N ILE A 36 11.55 -7.38 9.68
CA ILE A 36 11.66 -6.97 8.29
C ILE A 36 11.77 -8.17 7.34
N SER A 37 11.23 -7.99 6.14
CA SER A 37 11.38 -8.94 5.04
C SER A 37 12.81 -8.91 4.49
N GLU A 38 13.16 -9.91 3.68
CA GLU A 38 14.43 -9.95 2.95
C GLU A 38 14.58 -8.76 1.99
N GLU A 39 13.49 -8.38 1.33
CA GLU A 39 13.45 -7.21 0.44
C GLU A 39 13.68 -5.91 1.21
N GLY A 40 13.08 -5.76 2.39
CA GLY A 40 13.32 -4.62 3.27
C GLY A 40 14.77 -4.55 3.77
N ALA A 41 15.37 -5.71 4.07
CA ALA A 41 16.77 -5.78 4.47
C ALA A 41 17.70 -5.32 3.34
N LEU A 42 17.47 -5.81 2.11
CA LEU A 42 18.22 -5.40 0.93
C LEU A 42 18.08 -3.90 0.65
N PHE A 43 16.90 -3.34 0.85
CA PHE A 43 16.66 -1.92 0.67
C PHE A 43 17.46 -1.06 1.66
N ILE A 44 17.49 -1.45 2.93
CA ILE A 44 18.30 -0.76 3.96
C ILE A 44 19.79 -0.86 3.60
N ILE A 45 20.26 -2.06 3.25
CA ILE A 45 21.68 -2.29 2.88
C ILE A 45 22.07 -1.46 1.66
N ALA A 46 21.21 -1.39 0.64
CA ALA A 46 21.48 -0.57 -0.53
C ALA A 46 21.66 0.91 -0.16
N ARG A 47 20.78 1.46 0.69
CA ARG A 47 20.91 2.85 1.17
C ARG A 47 22.17 3.07 2.01
N GLU A 48 22.52 2.12 2.88
CA GLU A 48 23.77 2.17 3.66
C GLU A 48 25.01 2.17 2.75
N LEU A 49 24.93 1.52 1.59
CA LEU A 49 26.01 1.46 0.58
C LEU A 49 25.96 2.60 -0.44
N GLY A 50 25.05 3.57 -0.30
CA GLY A 50 24.90 4.67 -1.26
C GLY A 50 24.31 4.24 -2.61
N VAL A 51 23.70 3.06 -2.68
CA VAL A 51 23.06 2.55 -3.89
C VAL A 51 21.61 3.04 -3.93
N GLU A 52 21.30 3.90 -4.89
CA GLU A 52 19.93 4.31 -5.15
C GLU A 52 19.12 3.19 -5.81
N ILE A 53 18.26 2.57 -5.01
CA ILE A 53 17.21 1.71 -5.53
C ILE A 53 16.01 2.60 -5.84
N LYS A 54 15.85 2.94 -7.12
CA LYS A 54 14.60 3.56 -7.61
C LYS A 54 13.48 2.57 -7.38
N GLU A 55 12.59 2.89 -6.44
CA GLU A 55 11.29 2.25 -6.35
C GLU A 55 10.63 2.46 -7.71
N ASP A 56 10.42 1.38 -8.47
CA ASP A 56 9.46 1.48 -9.56
C ASP A 56 8.13 1.87 -8.92
N GLN A 57 7.44 2.86 -9.47
CA GLN A 57 6.07 3.22 -9.08
C GLN A 57 5.10 2.01 -9.06
N ARG A 58 5.52 0.87 -9.62
CA ARG A 58 4.93 -0.48 -9.48
C ARG A 58 4.79 -0.97 -8.03
N TYR A 59 5.34 -0.29 -7.03
CA TYR A 59 5.03 -0.59 -5.62
C TYR A 59 3.54 -0.40 -5.28
N ILE A 60 2.82 0.45 -6.02
CA ILE A 60 1.36 0.58 -5.87
C ILE A 60 0.64 -0.58 -6.59
N GLU A 61 1.17 -1.05 -7.72
CA GLU A 61 0.57 -2.13 -8.52
C GLU A 61 0.56 -3.49 -7.78
N ASP A 62 1.57 -3.78 -6.95
CA ASP A 62 1.61 -5.05 -6.17
C ASP A 62 0.68 -5.05 -4.93
N ILE A 63 0.03 -3.93 -4.60
CA ILE A 63 -0.92 -3.79 -3.47
C ILE A 63 -2.36 -3.57 -3.97
N GLU A 64 -2.53 -3.31 -5.26
CA GLU A 64 -3.85 -3.16 -5.87
C GLU A 64 -4.55 -4.52 -5.92
N ILE A 65 -5.65 -4.63 -5.20
CA ILE A 65 -6.54 -5.79 -5.29
C ILE A 65 -7.71 -5.43 -6.21
N LYS A 66 -8.28 -6.44 -6.87
CA LYS A 66 -9.51 -6.27 -7.65
C LYS A 66 -10.74 -6.31 -6.76
N VAL A 67 -11.81 -5.65 -7.18
CA VAL A 67 -13.09 -5.63 -6.47
C VAL A 67 -13.60 -7.04 -6.18
N SER A 68 -13.50 -7.95 -7.15
CA SER A 68 -13.95 -9.35 -6.99
C SER A 68 -13.18 -10.13 -5.92
N ASP A 69 -11.96 -9.71 -5.60
CA ASP A 69 -11.06 -10.46 -4.72
C ASP A 69 -11.15 -10.01 -3.25
N ILE A 70 -11.91 -8.94 -2.98
CA ILE A 70 -12.14 -8.42 -1.64
C ILE A 70 -12.88 -9.46 -0.80
N LYS A 71 -12.31 -9.76 0.36
CA LYS A 71 -12.90 -10.65 1.37
C LYS A 71 -13.08 -9.90 2.69
N PRO A 72 -14.04 -10.32 3.53
CA PRO A 72 -14.12 -9.84 4.90
C PRO A 72 -12.77 -9.98 5.63
N GLN A 73 -12.55 -9.14 6.65
CA GLN A 73 -11.33 -9.09 7.47
C GLN A 73 -10.03 -8.63 6.78
N MET A 74 -10.01 -8.40 5.46
CA MET A 74 -8.87 -7.75 4.81
C MET A 74 -8.68 -6.32 5.35
N LYS A 75 -7.41 -5.90 5.51
CA LYS A 75 -7.02 -4.58 6.01
C LYS A 75 -5.90 -4.03 5.14
N ASN A 76 -5.73 -2.70 5.13
CA ASN A 76 -4.66 -2.00 4.38
C ASN A 76 -4.61 -2.38 2.89
N ILE A 77 -5.79 -2.42 2.27
CA ILE A 77 -5.94 -2.74 0.84
C ILE A 77 -5.88 -1.45 0.00
N THR A 78 -5.39 -1.57 -1.24
CA THR A 78 -5.49 -0.51 -2.24
C THR A 78 -6.42 -0.95 -3.36
N LEU A 79 -7.33 -0.07 -3.76
CA LEU A 79 -8.27 -0.28 -4.85
C LEU A 79 -8.13 0.86 -5.85
N VAL A 80 -8.11 0.53 -7.14
CA VAL A 80 -8.17 1.51 -8.22
C VAL A 80 -9.40 1.23 -9.06
N GLY A 81 -10.13 2.28 -9.39
CA GLY A 81 -11.36 2.16 -10.15
C GLY A 81 -11.95 3.51 -10.52
N ARG A 82 -13.00 3.47 -11.34
CA ARG A 82 -13.76 4.65 -11.74
C ARG A 82 -14.97 4.81 -10.84
N VAL A 83 -15.19 6.02 -10.34
CA VAL A 83 -16.43 6.36 -9.63
C VAL A 83 -17.57 6.43 -10.65
N LYS A 84 -18.56 5.53 -10.54
CA LYS A 84 -19.75 5.50 -11.41
C LYS A 84 -20.87 6.41 -10.92
N GLN A 85 -21.01 6.51 -9.60
CA GLN A 85 -22.11 7.23 -8.97
C GLN A 85 -21.67 7.75 -7.61
N ILE A 86 -22.03 9.00 -7.31
CA ILE A 86 -21.88 9.61 -5.99
C ILE A 86 -23.28 9.82 -5.42
N ASN A 87 -23.52 9.33 -4.20
CA ASN A 87 -24.78 9.58 -3.50
C ASN A 87 -24.69 10.87 -2.67
N ARG A 88 -25.85 11.50 -2.44
CA ARG A 88 -25.94 12.69 -1.59
C ARG A 88 -25.51 12.40 -0.16
N ILE A 89 -24.90 13.39 0.48
CA ILE A 89 -24.59 13.35 1.92
C ILE A 89 -25.90 13.46 2.70
N HIS A 90 -26.11 12.55 3.65
CA HIS A 90 -27.24 12.56 4.58
C HIS A 90 -26.77 12.91 5.99
N GLN A 91 -27.42 13.90 6.60
CA GLN A 91 -27.21 14.31 7.99
C GLN A 91 -28.25 13.67 8.89
N PHE A 92 -27.84 13.22 10.08
CA PHE A 92 -28.71 12.61 11.09
C PHE A 92 -28.29 12.99 12.51
N LYS A 93 -29.22 12.89 13.48
CA LYS A 93 -28.89 13.07 14.91
C LYS A 93 -28.56 11.72 15.55
N ARG A 94 -27.47 11.67 16.32
CA ARG A 94 -27.08 10.51 17.14
C ARG A 94 -27.83 10.49 18.47
N LYS A 95 -27.76 9.36 19.17
CA LYS A 95 -28.37 9.18 20.50
C LYS A 95 -27.80 10.12 21.56
N ASP A 96 -26.54 10.52 21.42
CA ASP A 96 -25.84 11.47 22.29
C ASP A 96 -26.16 12.95 21.95
N GLY A 97 -27.01 13.20 20.96
CA GLY A 97 -27.36 14.53 20.50
C GLY A 97 -26.40 15.14 19.48
N SER A 98 -25.25 14.51 19.20
CA SER A 98 -24.33 14.96 18.16
C SER A 98 -24.90 14.75 16.75
N GLU A 99 -24.40 15.51 15.78
CA GLU A 99 -24.75 15.34 14.37
C GLU A 99 -23.78 14.34 13.70
N GLY A 100 -24.34 13.41 12.95
CA GLY A 100 -23.60 12.46 12.12
C GLY A 100 -23.86 12.69 10.65
N ARG A 101 -22.87 12.35 9.81
CA ARG A 101 -22.99 12.41 8.35
C ARG A 101 -22.68 11.07 7.73
N VAL A 102 -23.42 10.68 6.70
CA VAL A 102 -23.14 9.48 5.93
C VAL A 102 -23.32 9.76 4.44
N SER A 103 -22.43 9.20 3.63
CA SER A 103 -22.57 9.18 2.18
C SER A 103 -21.97 7.92 1.61
N SER A 104 -22.14 7.69 0.31
CA SER A 104 -21.48 6.60 -0.39
C SER A 104 -21.25 6.92 -1.86
N PHE A 105 -20.30 6.22 -2.45
CA PHE A 105 -20.12 6.19 -3.91
C PHE A 105 -19.93 4.76 -4.39
N LEU A 106 -20.17 4.54 -5.67
CA LEU A 106 -19.97 3.26 -6.34
C LEU A 106 -18.64 3.30 -7.11
N LEU A 107 -17.68 2.47 -6.70
CA LEU A 107 -16.39 2.29 -7.36
C LEU A 107 -16.47 1.08 -8.30
N HIS A 108 -16.04 1.25 -9.54
CA HIS A 108 -16.05 0.22 -10.57
C HIS A 108 -14.63 -0.09 -11.06
N ASP A 109 -14.29 -1.36 -11.15
CA ASP A 109 -13.12 -1.85 -11.89
C ASP A 109 -13.55 -2.89 -12.95
N ASN A 110 -12.59 -3.51 -13.64
CA ASN A 110 -12.88 -4.53 -14.64
C ASN A 110 -13.45 -5.85 -14.09
N THR A 111 -13.54 -6.02 -12.77
CA THR A 111 -14.06 -7.21 -12.11
C THR A 111 -15.42 -7.03 -11.44
N GLY A 112 -15.82 -5.80 -11.14
CA GLY A 112 -17.13 -5.56 -10.57
C GLY A 112 -17.36 -4.13 -10.06
N ASP A 113 -18.40 -4.00 -9.24
CA ASP A 113 -18.78 -2.77 -8.55
C ASP A 113 -18.72 -3.01 -7.04
N ILE A 114 -18.16 -2.05 -6.29
CA ILE A 114 -18.21 -2.03 -4.84
C ILE A 114 -18.72 -0.68 -4.32
N ARG A 115 -19.58 -0.72 -3.30
CA ARG A 115 -20.06 0.47 -2.62
C ARG A 115 -19.10 0.85 -1.49
N VAL A 116 -18.55 2.06 -1.57
CA VAL A 116 -17.76 2.65 -0.49
C VAL A 116 -18.67 3.56 0.35
N VAL A 117 -18.73 3.31 1.65
CA VAL A 117 -19.53 4.10 2.60
C VAL A 117 -18.61 4.98 3.42
N LEU A 118 -18.92 6.28 3.46
CA LEU A 118 -18.14 7.31 4.15
C LEU A 118 -18.95 7.83 5.34
N TRP A 119 -18.28 7.98 6.47
CA TRP A 119 -18.87 8.51 7.70
C TRP A 119 -18.20 9.83 8.08
N ASP A 120 -19.00 10.76 8.58
CA ASP A 120 -18.59 12.00 9.21
C ASP A 120 -17.61 12.82 8.37
N GLU A 121 -16.41 13.13 8.88
CA GLU A 121 -15.39 13.90 8.17
C GLU A 121 -14.99 13.28 6.83
N SER A 122 -15.08 11.94 6.70
CA SER A 122 -14.79 11.25 5.45
C SER A 122 -15.75 11.65 4.33
N THR A 123 -16.95 12.14 4.66
CA THR A 123 -17.91 12.62 3.66
C THR A 123 -17.48 13.91 2.96
N ASN A 124 -16.54 14.68 3.56
CA ASN A 124 -16.06 15.95 3.01
C ASN A 124 -15.38 15.78 1.64
N ILE A 125 -14.83 14.59 1.34
CA ILE A 125 -14.16 14.31 0.05
C ILE A 125 -15.13 14.37 -1.14
N LEU A 126 -16.44 14.34 -0.90
CA LEU A 126 -17.49 14.39 -1.92
C LEU A 126 -18.08 15.79 -2.10
N GLN A 127 -17.60 16.78 -1.36
CA GLN A 127 -18.01 18.17 -1.54
C GLN A 127 -17.10 18.80 -2.60
N ASP A 128 -17.70 19.36 -3.65
CA ASP A 128 -16.96 20.15 -4.65
C ASP A 128 -16.29 21.34 -3.94
N GLN A 129 -15.01 21.62 -4.27
CA GLN A 129 -14.31 22.84 -3.83
C GLN A 129 -14.77 24.06 -4.62
#